data_AF-A0A6N2LWB3-F1
#
_entry.id   AF-A0A6N2LWB3-F1
#
_cell.length_a   1.000
_cell.length_b   1.000
_cell.length_c   1.000
_cell.angle_alpha   90.00
_cell.angle_beta   90.00
_cell.angle_gamma   90.00
#
_symmetry.space_group_name_H-M   'P 1'
#
loop_
_entity.id
_entity.type
_entity.pdbx_description
1 polymer ?
#
loop_
_entity_poly.entity_id
_entity_poly.type
_entity_poly.pdbx_seq_one_letter_code
_entity_poly.pdbx_strand_id
1 'polypeptide(L)'
;MEDLLDFFVIEKLNPDGKKYDKVSRIVASSENKDLYMLLDVHTEIYPIEEKSRYLVLLTETLNADGTLVLIMPSSYIEIKILELWNVPSDKQPSKEDKFEYVTHGKLYKIDKESSGADFKLEIYISFGGLQLLLRGDPKLLARFQLDKNYFMLMRKM
;
A
#
# COMPACT_ATOMS: atom_id res chain seq x y z
N MET A 1 -10.93 6.73 -10.69
CA MET A 1 -9.60 6.77 -10.03
C MET A 1 -9.77 5.92 -8.80
N GLU A 2 -9.13 4.75 -8.75
CA GLU A 2 -9.44 3.76 -7.72
C GLU A 2 -8.19 3.47 -6.89
N ASP A 3 -8.15 4.12 -5.74
CA ASP A 3 -7.12 3.92 -4.73
C ASP A 3 -7.24 2.52 -4.11
N LEU A 4 -6.12 1.97 -3.66
CA LEU A 4 -6.08 0.75 -2.85
C LEU A 4 -5.67 1.14 -1.43
N LEU A 5 -6.64 1.09 -0.51
CA LEU A 5 -6.45 1.38 0.91
C LEU A 5 -6.72 0.14 1.74
N ASP A 6 -5.75 -0.35 2.51
CA ASP A 6 -5.95 -1.49 3.41
C ASP A 6 -4.98 -1.51 4.59
N PHE A 7 -5.37 -2.26 5.62
CA PHE A 7 -4.48 -2.61 6.71
C PHE A 7 -3.66 -3.84 6.35
N PHE A 8 -2.34 -3.75 6.56
CA PHE A 8 -1.39 -4.83 6.39
C PHE A 8 -0.73 -5.14 7.73
N VAL A 9 -0.64 -6.43 8.05
CA VAL A 9 0.10 -6.91 9.21
C VAL A 9 1.46 -7.42 8.74
N ILE A 10 2.54 -6.93 9.36
CA ILE A 10 3.90 -7.37 9.03
C ILE A 10 4.12 -8.76 9.59
N GLU A 11 4.40 -9.73 8.73
CA GLU A 11 4.65 -11.11 9.13
C GLU A 11 6.13 -11.35 9.41
N LYS A 12 7.01 -10.80 8.56
CA LYS A 12 8.44 -11.06 8.61
C LYS A 12 9.27 -9.92 8.09
N LEU A 13 10.40 -9.66 8.76
CA LEU A 13 11.47 -8.78 8.31
C LEU A 13 12.60 -9.60 7.68
N ASN A 14 13.04 -9.19 6.50
CA ASN A 14 14.14 -9.77 5.74
C ASN A 14 14.01 -11.30 5.60
N PRO A 15 13.01 -11.80 4.86
CA PRO A 15 12.74 -13.23 4.74
C PRO A 15 13.94 -14.05 4.25
N ASP A 16 14.79 -13.43 3.42
CA ASP A 16 16.01 -13.99 2.82
C ASP A 16 17.30 -13.62 3.60
N GLY A 17 17.17 -13.12 4.83
CA GLY A 17 18.27 -12.58 5.63
C GLY A 17 18.55 -11.10 5.36
N LYS A 18 19.16 -10.42 6.34
CA LYS A 18 19.50 -8.99 6.25
C LYS A 18 20.64 -8.78 5.25
N LYS A 19 20.38 -8.00 4.19
CA LYS A 19 21.36 -7.68 3.15
C LYS A 19 21.84 -6.23 3.18
N TYR A 20 21.02 -5.33 3.72
CA TYR A 20 21.30 -3.89 3.76
C TYR A 20 21.10 -3.38 5.19
N ASP A 21 21.85 -2.34 5.56
CA ASP A 21 21.77 -1.77 6.90
C ASP A 21 20.52 -0.93 7.11
N LYS A 22 20.14 -0.16 6.09
CA LYS A 22 19.09 0.87 6.13
C LYS A 22 17.82 0.48 5.39
N VAL A 23 17.82 -0.65 4.69
CA VAL A 23 16.67 -1.13 3.92
C VAL A 23 16.33 -2.53 4.40
N SER A 24 15.07 -2.74 4.73
CA SER A 24 14.55 -4.07 5.02
C SER A 24 13.50 -4.46 3.99
N ARG A 25 13.48 -5.73 3.61
CA ARG A 25 12.40 -6.34 2.86
C ARG A 25 11.36 -6.88 3.83
N ILE A 26 10.13 -6.41 3.75
CA ILE A 26 9.03 -6.83 4.62
C ILE A 26 8.09 -7.76 3.87
N VAL A 27 7.62 -8.80 4.55
CA VAL A 27 6.48 -9.62 4.13
C VAL A 27 5.28 -9.19 4.95
N ALA A 28 4.15 -8.91 4.30
CA ALA A 28 2.94 -8.50 4.97
C ALA A 28 1.68 -9.06 4.28
N SER A 29 0.65 -9.30 5.07
CA SER A 29 -0.65 -9.77 4.59
C SER A 29 -1.74 -8.76 4.91
N SER A 30 -2.64 -8.57 3.95
CA SER A 30 -3.82 -7.72 4.10
C SER A 30 -4.84 -8.36 5.04
N GLU A 31 -5.50 -7.54 5.86
CA GLU A 31 -6.56 -8.02 6.75
C GLU A 31 -7.90 -8.26 6.04
N ASN A 32 -8.19 -7.50 4.97
CA ASN A 32 -9.57 -7.40 4.45
C ASN A 32 -9.72 -7.85 2.99
N LYS A 33 -8.61 -7.97 2.25
CA LYS A 33 -8.62 -8.08 0.78
C LYS A 33 -7.83 -9.27 0.25
N ASP A 34 -7.32 -10.14 1.12
CA ASP A 34 -6.52 -11.33 0.73
C ASP A 34 -5.37 -10.96 -0.23
N LEU A 35 -4.63 -9.91 0.16
CA LEU A 35 -3.46 -9.42 -0.56
C LEU A 35 -2.18 -9.84 0.17
N TYR A 36 -1.23 -10.33 -0.60
CA TYR A 36 0.14 -10.57 -0.16
C TYR A 36 1.03 -9.41 -0.64
N MET A 37 1.88 -8.90 0.26
CA MET A 37 2.80 -7.79 -0.01
C MET A 37 4.24 -8.18 0.33
N LEU A 38 5.14 -7.92 -0.61
CA LEU A 38 6.58 -7.94 -0.40
C LEU A 38 7.13 -6.54 -0.74
N LEU A 39 7.67 -5.83 0.24
CA LEU A 39 8.01 -4.41 0.10
C LEU A 39 9.39 -4.09 0.69
N ASP A 40 10.21 -3.37 -0.06
CA ASP A 40 11.45 -2.79 0.46
C ASP A 40 11.16 -1.42 1.11
N VAL A 41 11.57 -1.23 2.36
CA VAL A 41 11.35 0.00 3.14
C VAL A 41 12.67 0.55 3.65
N HIS A 42 12.85 1.88 3.60
CA HIS A 42 13.97 2.57 4.24
C HIS A 42 13.78 2.60 5.76
N THR A 43 14.21 1.55 6.44
CA THR A 43 13.95 1.30 7.86
C THR A 43 14.76 2.18 8.82
N GLU A 44 15.78 2.90 8.35
CA GLU A 44 16.47 3.92 9.15
C GLU A 44 15.55 5.11 9.47
N ILE A 45 14.75 5.55 8.49
CA ILE A 45 13.84 6.70 8.64
C ILE A 45 12.43 6.29 9.05
N TYR A 46 12.01 5.07 8.73
CA TYR A 46 10.70 4.54 9.07
C TYR A 46 10.81 3.14 9.66
N PRO A 47 11.04 3.01 10.98
CA PRO A 47 11.20 1.72 11.64
C PRO A 47 9.98 0.81 11.46
N ILE A 48 10.23 -0.42 11.04
CA ILE A 48 9.19 -1.46 10.88
C ILE A 48 9.40 -2.57 11.91
N GLU A 49 8.32 -3.01 12.53
CA GLU A 49 8.28 -4.10 13.51
C GLU A 49 7.42 -5.25 12.98
N GLU A 50 7.89 -6.48 13.18
CA GLU A 50 7.05 -7.67 12.93
C GLU A 50 5.81 -7.65 13.85
N LYS A 51 4.71 -8.23 13.36
CA LYS A 51 3.39 -8.29 14.00
C LYS A 51 2.72 -6.93 14.21
N SER A 52 3.36 -5.83 13.82
CA SER A 52 2.73 -4.52 13.79
C SER A 52 1.80 -4.38 12.60
N ARG A 53 0.79 -3.53 12.78
CA ARG A 53 -0.26 -3.25 11.80
C ARG A 53 -0.01 -1.87 11.19
N TYR A 54 -0.09 -1.80 9.87
CA TYR A 54 0.12 -0.56 9.11
C TYR A 54 -1.06 -0.32 8.19
N LEU A 55 -1.51 0.92 8.11
CA LEU A 55 -2.42 1.35 7.06
C LEU A 55 -1.60 1.72 5.82
N VAL A 56 -1.93 1.13 4.69
CA VAL A 56 -1.25 1.35 3.41
C VAL A 56 -2.24 1.88 2.37
N LEU A 57 -1.86 2.96 1.70
CA LEU A 57 -2.57 3.55 0.58
C LEU A 57 -1.69 3.51 -0.67
N LEU A 58 -2.21 2.99 -1.78
CA LEU A 58 -1.61 3.06 -3.10
C LEU A 58 -2.53 3.86 -4.04
N THR A 59 -2.04 4.96 -4.60
CA THR A 59 -2.83 5.93 -5.38
C THR A 59 -2.03 6.56 -6.52
N GLU A 60 -2.68 7.06 -7.57
CA GLU A 60 -2.02 7.77 -8.70
C GLU A 60 -1.75 9.25 -8.42
N THR A 61 -2.43 9.84 -7.44
CA THR A 61 -2.36 11.30 -7.18
C THR A 61 -2.31 11.59 -5.69
N LEU A 62 -1.60 12.66 -5.32
CA LEU A 62 -1.67 13.24 -3.98
C LEU A 62 -2.65 14.42 -3.90
N ASN A 63 -3.30 14.86 -5.00
CA ASN A 63 -4.17 16.05 -5.11
C ASN A 63 -3.63 17.33 -4.42
N ALA A 64 -3.61 18.45 -5.15
CA ALA A 64 -3.02 19.70 -4.66
C ALA A 64 -3.70 20.32 -3.41
N ASP A 65 -4.92 19.91 -3.08
CA ASP A 65 -5.64 20.33 -1.87
C ASP A 65 -5.52 19.34 -0.70
N GLY A 66 -4.75 18.25 -0.89
CA GLY A 66 -4.55 17.19 0.08
C GLY A 66 -5.79 16.30 0.27
N THR A 67 -6.95 16.61 -0.29
CA THR A 67 -8.17 15.84 -0.05
C THR A 67 -7.97 14.37 -0.43
N LEU A 68 -8.11 13.49 0.55
CA LEU A 68 -8.50 12.11 0.27
C LEU A 68 -9.86 12.14 -0.41
N VAL A 69 -9.89 11.97 -1.72
CA VAL A 69 -11.13 11.59 -2.41
C VAL A 69 -11.35 10.11 -2.09
N LEU A 70 -11.64 9.83 -0.83
CA LEU A 70 -12.52 8.72 -0.50
C LEU A 70 -13.85 9.13 -1.14
N ILE A 71 -14.01 8.81 -2.43
CA ILE A 71 -15.29 8.92 -3.12
C ILE A 71 -16.29 8.25 -2.19
N MET A 72 -17.30 9.00 -1.72
CA MET A 72 -18.31 8.61 -0.72
C MET A 72 -18.06 7.21 -0.11
N PRO A 73 -17.57 7.09 1.14
CA PRO A 73 -17.02 5.84 1.66
C PRO A 73 -17.99 4.69 1.38
N SER A 74 -17.64 3.87 0.41
CA SER A 74 -18.49 2.79 -0.09
C SER A 74 -18.07 1.45 0.49
N SER A 75 -16.90 1.43 1.12
CA SER A 75 -16.36 0.26 1.80
C SER A 75 -16.25 0.48 3.31
N TYR A 76 -16.49 -0.61 4.06
CA TYR A 76 -16.41 -0.63 5.53
C TYR A 76 -15.08 -0.08 6.06
N ILE A 77 -13.99 -0.33 5.35
CA ILE A 77 -12.65 0.11 5.76
C ILE A 77 -12.48 1.63 5.64
N GLU A 78 -13.03 2.26 4.61
CA GLU A 78 -12.99 3.72 4.44
C GLU A 78 -13.77 4.41 5.55
N ILE A 79 -14.94 3.88 5.91
CA ILE A 79 -15.75 4.35 7.04
C ILE A 79 -14.93 4.28 8.34
N LYS A 80 -14.35 3.11 8.64
CA LYS A 80 -13.54 2.89 9.85
C LYS A 80 -12.32 3.82 9.92
N ILE A 81 -11.74 4.16 8.78
CA ILE A 81 -10.59 5.07 8.70
C ILE A 81 -11.00 6.52 8.98
N LEU A 82 -12.16 6.96 8.49
CA LEU A 82 -12.70 8.29 8.82
C LEU A 82 -12.97 8.43 10.32
N GLU A 83 -13.52 7.38 10.95
CA GLU A 83 -13.69 7.32 12.41
C GLU A 83 -12.34 7.38 13.14
N LEU A 84 -11.37 6.53 12.76
CA LEU A 84 -10.03 6.49 13.36
C LEU A 84 -9.29 7.82 13.29
N TRP A 85 -9.50 8.58 12.22
CA TRP A 85 -8.87 9.88 12.02
C TRP A 85 -9.68 11.05 12.54
N ASN A 86 -10.81 10.78 13.22
CA ASN A 86 -11.66 11.76 13.86
C ASN A 86 -11.99 12.96 12.94
N VAL A 87 -12.24 12.66 11.66
CA VAL A 87 -12.43 13.65 10.60
C VAL A 87 -13.80 14.28 10.75
N PRO A 88 -13.91 15.60 11.01
CA PRO A 88 -15.19 16.29 11.05
C PRO A 88 -15.87 16.20 9.68
N SER A 89 -17.20 15.99 9.66
CA SER A 89 -17.99 15.84 8.42
C SER A 89 -17.89 17.04 7.46
N ASP A 90 -17.39 18.19 7.92
CA ASP A 90 -17.25 19.46 7.21
C ASP A 90 -15.82 19.75 6.71
N LYS A 91 -14.82 18.89 7.02
CA LYS A 91 -13.44 19.05 6.55
C LYS A 91 -12.92 17.82 5.84
N GLN A 92 -12.43 18.02 4.62
CA GLN A 92 -11.69 16.99 3.91
C GLN A 92 -10.23 16.95 4.40
N PRO A 93 -9.71 15.78 4.79
CA PRO A 93 -8.37 15.68 5.33
C PRO A 93 -7.30 15.70 4.23
N SER A 94 -6.19 16.41 4.50
CA SER A 94 -4.96 16.38 3.71
C SER A 94 -4.25 15.01 3.79
N LYS A 95 -3.70 14.52 2.67
CA LYS A 95 -3.02 13.22 2.53
C LYS A 95 -1.71 13.17 3.29
N GLU A 96 -0.92 14.24 3.31
CA GLU A 96 0.42 14.20 3.92
C GLU A 96 0.40 14.21 5.45
N ASP A 97 -0.58 14.86 6.09
CA ASP A 97 -0.61 14.98 7.56
C ASP A 97 -1.01 13.67 8.28
N LYS A 98 -1.44 12.66 7.51
CA LYS A 98 -2.02 11.43 8.04
C LYS A 98 -1.19 10.19 7.81
N PHE A 99 -0.16 10.27 6.97
CA PHE A 99 0.75 9.17 6.69
C PHE A 99 2.17 9.59 7.05
N GLU A 100 2.95 8.64 7.54
CA GLU A 100 4.27 8.90 8.12
C GLU A 100 5.39 8.63 7.11
N TYR A 101 5.10 7.78 6.13
CA TYR A 101 6.03 7.40 5.08
C TYR A 101 5.34 7.53 3.73
N VAL A 102 5.94 8.30 2.83
CA VAL A 102 5.43 8.53 1.47
C VAL A 102 6.54 8.23 0.48
N THR A 103 6.21 7.47 -0.56
CA THR A 103 7.13 7.19 -1.67
C THR A 103 6.40 7.21 -3.00
N HIS A 104 7.14 7.50 -4.07
CA HIS A 104 6.62 7.64 -5.43
C HIS A 104 7.43 6.77 -6.39
N GLY A 105 6.73 6.02 -7.23
CA GLY A 105 7.36 4.99 -8.06
C GLY A 105 6.53 4.63 -9.26
N LYS A 106 7.11 3.80 -10.13
CA LYS A 106 6.50 3.40 -11.40
C LYS A 106 6.14 1.92 -11.38
N LEU A 107 4.91 1.60 -11.80
CA LEU A 107 4.50 0.23 -12.06
C LEU A 107 5.17 -0.23 -13.36
N TYR A 108 6.07 -1.20 -13.25
CA TYR A 108 6.91 -1.63 -14.38
C TYR A 108 6.65 -3.05 -14.83
N LYS A 109 5.89 -3.85 -14.06
CA LYS A 109 5.53 -5.21 -14.45
C LYS A 109 4.16 -5.60 -13.86
N ILE A 110 3.36 -6.30 -14.66
CA ILE A 110 2.15 -7.00 -14.26
C ILE A 110 2.32 -8.46 -14.70
N ASP A 111 2.07 -9.41 -13.81
CA ASP A 111 2.25 -10.84 -14.06
C ASP A 111 1.07 -11.66 -13.54
N LYS A 112 1.01 -12.94 -13.93
CA LYS A 112 0.05 -13.91 -13.42
C LYS A 112 0.80 -15.05 -12.75
N GLU A 113 0.52 -15.28 -11.47
CA GLU A 113 1.25 -16.26 -10.66
C GLU A 113 0.93 -17.72 -11.05
N SER A 114 -0.26 -17.99 -11.63
CA SER A 114 -0.67 -19.35 -11.97
C SER A 114 -1.52 -19.43 -13.24
N SER A 115 -1.48 -20.60 -13.86
CA SER A 115 -2.29 -20.96 -15.02
C SER A 115 -3.53 -21.71 -14.55
N GLY A 116 -4.65 -21.02 -14.36
CA GLY A 116 -5.91 -21.61 -13.89
C GLY A 116 -7.03 -20.59 -13.75
N ALA A 117 -8.24 -21.05 -13.40
CA ALA A 117 -9.40 -20.17 -13.19
C ALA A 117 -9.23 -19.25 -11.95
N ASP A 118 -8.52 -19.73 -10.92
CA ASP A 118 -8.22 -19.00 -9.67
C ASP A 118 -6.81 -18.39 -9.68
N PHE A 119 -6.39 -17.80 -10.80
CA PHE A 119 -5.08 -17.15 -10.85
C PHE A 119 -5.05 -15.88 -10.00
N LYS A 120 -3.92 -15.65 -9.34
CA LYS A 120 -3.62 -14.37 -8.68
C LYS A 120 -2.87 -13.45 -9.65
N LEU A 121 -3.20 -12.17 -9.62
CA LEU A 121 -2.47 -11.15 -10.35
C LEU A 121 -1.33 -10.64 -9.47
N GLU A 122 -0.19 -10.34 -10.08
CA GLU A 122 0.94 -9.69 -9.43
C GLU A 122 1.22 -8.35 -10.09
N ILE A 123 1.41 -7.31 -9.29
CA ILE A 123 1.89 -6.03 -9.75
C ILE A 123 3.22 -5.69 -9.08
N TYR A 124 4.11 -5.09 -9.85
CA TYR A 124 5.44 -4.71 -9.41
C TYR A 124 5.65 -3.22 -9.61
N ILE A 125 6.01 -2.53 -8.53
CA ILE A 125 6.26 -1.09 -8.50
C ILE A 125 7.67 -0.86 -7.98
N SER A 126 8.43 -0.01 -8.68
CA SER A 126 9.76 0.42 -8.25
C SER A 126 9.71 1.85 -7.76
N PHE A 127 10.07 2.04 -6.49
CA PHE A 127 10.18 3.32 -5.80
C PHE A 127 11.65 3.75 -5.75
N GLY A 128 12.19 4.15 -6.90
CA GLY A 128 13.60 4.55 -6.99
C GLY A 128 14.60 3.44 -6.67
N GLY A 129 14.20 2.17 -6.86
CA GLY A 129 15.01 0.99 -6.55
C GLY A 129 14.46 0.14 -5.40
N LEU A 130 13.66 0.71 -4.51
CA LEU A 130 12.91 -0.06 -3.51
C LEU A 130 11.73 -0.77 -4.19
N GLN A 131 11.66 -2.09 -4.09
CA GLN A 131 10.68 -2.89 -4.80
C GLN A 131 9.41 -3.11 -3.97
N LEU A 132 8.26 -3.08 -4.64
CA LEU A 132 6.99 -3.58 -4.15
C LEU A 132 6.48 -4.67 -5.10
N LEU A 133 6.15 -5.82 -4.55
CA LEU A 133 5.28 -6.83 -5.16
C LEU A 133 3.98 -6.85 -4.35
N LEU A 134 2.85 -6.65 -5.04
CA LEU A 134 1.53 -6.87 -4.49
C LEU A 134 0.84 -7.96 -5.30
N ARG A 135 0.30 -8.96 -4.61
CA ARG A 135 -0.30 -10.16 -5.20
C ARG A 135 -1.69 -10.39 -4.62
N GLY A 136 -2.67 -10.72 -5.45
CA GLY A 136 -4.06 -10.83 -4.99
C GLY A 136 -5.09 -11.11 -6.08
N ASP A 137 -6.36 -10.91 -5.71
CA ASP A 137 -7.49 -11.06 -6.64
C ASP A 137 -7.34 -10.12 -7.85
N PRO A 138 -7.41 -10.63 -9.09
CA PRO A 138 -7.39 -9.82 -10.31
C PRO A 138 -8.42 -8.68 -10.31
N LYS A 139 -9.60 -8.84 -9.69
CA LYS A 139 -10.63 -7.77 -9.59
C LYS A 139 -10.13 -6.55 -8.81
N LEU A 140 -9.23 -6.77 -7.85
CA LEU A 140 -8.60 -5.70 -7.09
C LEU A 140 -7.42 -5.11 -7.86
N LEU A 141 -6.56 -5.95 -8.44
CA LEU A 141 -5.29 -5.49 -8.99
C LEU A 141 -5.33 -5.08 -10.48
N ALA A 142 -6.34 -5.51 -11.25
CA ALA A 142 -6.48 -5.15 -12.67
C ALA A 142 -6.76 -3.65 -12.91
N ARG A 143 -7.08 -2.90 -11.85
CA ARG A 143 -7.22 -1.43 -11.91
C ARG A 143 -5.90 -0.71 -12.13
N PHE A 144 -4.78 -1.34 -11.76
CA PHE A 144 -3.44 -0.76 -11.90
C PHE A 144 -2.93 -0.89 -13.34
N GLN A 145 -2.26 0.15 -13.82
CA GLN A 145 -1.84 0.26 -15.20
C GLN A 145 -0.32 0.20 -15.31
N LEU A 146 0.15 -0.57 -16.30
CA LEU A 146 1.56 -0.60 -16.67
C LEU A 146 2.04 0.78 -17.08
N ASP A 147 3.28 1.09 -16.73
CA ASP A 147 3.97 2.33 -17.01
C ASP A 147 3.39 3.60 -16.34
N LYS A 148 2.44 3.44 -15.42
CA LYS A 148 1.93 4.55 -14.59
C LYS A 148 2.75 4.73 -13.31
N ASN A 149 2.71 5.96 -12.81
CA ASN A 149 3.29 6.30 -11.53
C ASN A 149 2.25 6.19 -10.42
N TYR A 150 2.69 5.73 -9.26
CA TYR A 150 1.88 5.55 -8.06
C TYR A 150 2.64 6.09 -6.85
N PHE A 151 1.89 6.66 -5.92
CA PHE A 151 2.31 6.97 -4.57
C PHE A 151 1.90 5.84 -3.64
N MET A 152 2.82 5.42 -2.78
CA MET A 152 2.52 4.57 -1.64
C MET A 152 2.70 5.37 -0.36
N LEU A 153 1.67 5.37 0.48
CA LEU A 153 1.67 6.03 1.77
C LEU A 153 1.44 4.97 2.86
N MET A 154 2.18 5.07 3.97
CA MET A 154 2.10 4.15 5.10
C MET A 154 2.02 4.89 6.44
N ARG A 155 1.27 4.31 7.38
CA ARG A 155 1.17 4.75 8.77
C ARG A 155 1.07 3.56 9.72
N LYS A 156 1.80 3.60 10.83
CA LYS A 156 1.67 2.61 11.91
C LYS A 156 0.36 2.87 12.66
N MET A 157 -0.35 1.79 13.00
CA MET A 157 -1.63 1.82 13.69
C MET A 157 -1.52 1.44 15.16
#